data_AF-A0A085NRR1-F1
#
_entry.id   AF-A0A085NRR1-F1
#
_cell.length_a   1.000
_cell.length_b   1.000
_cell.length_c   1.000
_cell.angle_alpha   90.00
_cell.angle_beta   90.00
_cell.angle_gamma   90.00
#
_symmetry.space_group_name_H-M   'P 1'
#
loop_
_entity.id
_entity.type
_entity.pdbx_description
1 polymer ?
#
loop_
_entity_poly.entity_id
_entity_poly.type
_entity_poly.pdbx_seq_one_letter_code
_entity_poly.pdbx_strand_id
1 'polypeptide(L)'
;MVYTQVMEYPSYTLQFLPADKSDPGLHRALLGPYVSDEENFVSIVGFRAPMESNVPELTPEELVHREFGSYTPVTHRMDTILRFPHEGRVLQVMYMPQEPTIIATKSDGDYLFIFDVNLGEDDLEGPDKFIDLEPMYRLSGHNAEAGGLCWNPNHEGQILSTSEGFSVSIWDLNAASQISNIVSPVDQFSSHKGIVRDVAWHLIHESLFVTVADDKRLHVWDVRNRTRRYPSHDIEAHIEPIQCVAFSPYSEYVFATGSTDENTCLWDLRNLSVKLHSMENPEGPIAKIEWCPHDERILATSNPSRFIQLWNLE
;
A
#
# COMPACT_ATOMS: atom_id res chain seq x y z
N MET A 1 22.28 3.20 -1.57
CA MET A 1 22.48 1.79 -1.97
C MET A 1 21.49 1.47 -3.07
N VAL A 2 21.88 0.72 -4.09
CA VAL A 2 20.99 0.36 -5.20
C VAL A 2 21.01 -1.16 -5.36
N TYR A 3 19.84 -1.78 -5.23
CA TYR A 3 19.61 -3.18 -5.56
C TYR A 3 18.69 -3.26 -6.76
N THR A 4 19.14 -3.91 -7.82
CA THR A 4 18.36 -4.13 -9.03
C THR A 4 18.24 -5.62 -9.26
N GLN A 5 17.01 -6.12 -9.24
CA GLN A 5 16.72 -7.51 -9.55
C GLN A 5 15.61 -7.59 -10.59
N VAL A 6 15.82 -8.46 -11.58
CA VAL A 6 14.78 -8.82 -12.55
C VAL A 6 13.91 -9.88 -11.91
N MET A 7 12.61 -9.57 -11.78
CA MET A 7 11.60 -10.52 -11.33
C MET A 7 11.13 -11.36 -12.53
N GLU A 8 10.66 -12.58 -12.24
CA GLU A 8 10.08 -13.47 -13.24
C GLU A 8 8.86 -12.85 -13.92
N TYR A 9 8.03 -12.17 -13.12
CA TYR A 9 6.80 -11.51 -13.54
C TYR A 9 6.76 -10.07 -13.00
N PRO A 10 6.17 -9.11 -13.74
CA PRO A 10 5.96 -7.76 -13.23
C PRO A 10 4.95 -7.78 -12.07
N SER A 11 5.05 -6.85 -11.12
CA SER A 11 4.12 -6.74 -10.01
C SER A 11 3.43 -5.39 -9.97
N TYR A 12 2.12 -5.37 -9.69
CA TYR A 12 1.33 -4.15 -9.53
C TYR A 12 1.50 -3.50 -8.16
N THR A 13 1.96 -4.27 -7.17
CA THR A 13 1.94 -3.88 -5.77
C THR A 13 3.19 -4.36 -5.06
N LEU A 14 3.69 -3.53 -4.16
CA LEU A 14 4.83 -3.85 -3.30
C LEU A 14 4.55 -3.23 -1.95
N GLN A 15 4.65 -4.03 -0.89
CA GLN A 15 4.59 -3.54 0.48
C GLN A 15 5.63 -4.25 1.32
N PHE A 16 6.49 -3.50 2.03
CA PHE A 16 7.38 -4.09 3.02
C PHE A 16 6.59 -4.55 4.23
N LEU A 17 6.88 -5.75 4.71
CA LEU A 17 6.42 -6.21 6.01
C LEU A 17 7.21 -5.50 7.12
N PRO A 18 6.64 -5.34 8.32
CA PRO A 18 7.37 -4.81 9.47
C PRO A 18 8.66 -5.58 9.73
N ALA A 19 9.71 -4.86 10.15
CA ALA A 19 11.00 -5.48 10.45
C ALA A 19 10.86 -6.49 11.58
N ASP A 20 11.46 -7.67 11.37
CA ASP A 20 11.54 -8.70 12.39
C ASP A 20 12.54 -8.27 13.47
N LYS A 21 12.07 -8.17 14.72
CA LYS A 21 12.94 -7.76 15.85
C LYS A 21 14.01 -8.81 16.15
N SER A 22 13.79 -10.07 15.77
CA SER A 22 14.74 -11.16 16.01
C SER A 22 15.88 -11.18 15.00
N ASP A 23 15.63 -10.75 13.77
CA ASP A 23 16.62 -10.64 12.69
C ASP A 23 16.45 -9.31 11.93
N PRO A 24 17.00 -8.21 12.49
CA PRO A 24 16.80 -6.89 11.91
C PRO A 24 17.48 -6.71 10.54
N GLY A 25 18.29 -7.67 10.08
CA GLY A 25 18.97 -7.62 8.80
C GLY A 25 18.13 -8.22 7.67
N LEU A 26 17.13 -9.03 8.01
CA LEU A 26 16.21 -9.64 7.05
C LEU A 26 14.98 -8.76 6.88
N HIS A 27 14.79 -8.25 5.66
CA HIS A 27 13.60 -7.54 5.26
C HIS A 27 12.75 -8.43 4.37
N ARG A 28 11.43 -8.35 4.54
CA ARG A 28 10.46 -9.07 3.72
C ARG A 28 9.52 -8.08 3.04
N ALA A 29 9.06 -8.42 1.85
CA ALA A 29 8.04 -7.66 1.15
C ALA A 29 6.99 -8.60 0.55
N LEU A 30 5.78 -8.08 0.40
CA LEU A 30 4.67 -8.69 -0.30
C LEU A 30 4.66 -8.18 -1.73
N LEU A 31 4.50 -9.08 -2.69
CA LEU A 31 4.34 -8.79 -4.11
C LEU A 31 3.09 -9.49 -4.64
N GLY A 32 2.43 -8.84 -5.59
CA GLY A 32 1.36 -9.42 -6.40
C GLY A 32 1.78 -9.46 -7.86
N PRO A 33 2.46 -10.53 -8.33
CA PRO A 33 2.91 -10.61 -9.70
C PRO A 33 1.76 -10.85 -10.68
N TYR A 34 1.92 -10.35 -11.90
CA TYR A 34 0.98 -10.54 -12.98
C TYR A 34 1.45 -11.65 -13.91
N VAL A 35 0.63 -12.70 -14.00
CA VAL A 35 0.86 -13.84 -14.88
C VAL A 35 -0.30 -13.92 -15.87
N SER A 36 0.00 -13.95 -17.18
CA SER A 36 -1.03 -13.93 -18.23
C SER A 36 -1.68 -15.29 -18.49
N ASP A 37 -0.88 -16.35 -18.41
CA ASP A 37 -1.25 -17.68 -18.93
C ASP A 37 -1.18 -18.80 -17.86
N GLU A 38 -0.89 -18.44 -16.60
CA GLU A 38 -0.84 -19.37 -15.46
C GLU A 38 -1.70 -18.85 -14.30
N GLU A 39 -1.78 -19.64 -13.22
CA GLU A 39 -2.46 -19.24 -12.00
C GLU A 39 -1.76 -18.03 -11.36
N ASN A 40 -2.55 -17.02 -10.98
CA ASN A 40 -2.03 -15.87 -10.24
C ASN A 40 -1.65 -16.31 -8.82
N PHE A 41 -0.69 -15.60 -8.22
CA PHE A 41 -0.24 -15.89 -6.87
C PHE A 41 0.19 -14.60 -6.16
N VAL A 42 0.23 -14.65 -4.84
CA VAL A 42 0.94 -13.67 -4.02
C VAL A 42 2.29 -14.25 -3.67
N SER A 43 3.33 -13.41 -3.62
CA SER A 43 4.68 -13.83 -3.26
C SER A 43 5.21 -13.03 -2.08
N ILE A 44 5.83 -13.72 -1.13
CA ILE A 44 6.62 -13.11 -0.06
C ILE A 44 8.09 -13.31 -0.42
N VAL A 45 8.80 -12.21 -0.45
CA VAL A 45 10.18 -12.10 -0.92
C VAL A 45 11.03 -11.54 0.21
N GLY A 46 12.23 -12.07 0.39
CA GLY A 46 13.16 -11.70 1.43
C GLY A 46 14.46 -11.18 0.84
N PHE A 47 15.04 -10.15 1.45
CA PHE A 47 16.39 -9.70 1.14
C PHE A 47 17.09 -9.24 2.40
N ARG A 48 18.42 -9.31 2.41
CA ARG A 48 19.22 -8.81 3.52
C ARG A 48 19.81 -7.45 3.19
N ALA A 49 19.45 -6.44 3.97
CA ALA A 49 20.08 -5.14 3.90
C ALA A 49 21.41 -5.15 4.70
N PRO A 50 22.46 -4.49 4.21
CA PRO A 50 23.72 -4.36 4.94
C PRO A 50 23.49 -3.44 6.14
N MET A 51 23.80 -3.96 7.33
CA MET A 51 23.83 -3.17 8.56
C MET A 51 25.13 -2.36 8.62
N GLU A 52 25.11 -1.19 9.27
CA GLU A 52 26.31 -0.36 9.47
C GLU A 52 27.47 -1.14 10.13
N SER A 53 27.16 -2.12 10.99
CA SER A 53 28.14 -3.00 11.63
C SER A 53 28.78 -4.04 10.69
N ASN A 54 28.22 -4.23 9.49
CA ASN A 54 28.67 -5.18 8.47
C ASN A 54 29.33 -4.50 7.26
N VAL A 55 29.61 -3.19 7.35
CA VAL A 55 30.54 -2.56 6.41
C VAL A 55 31.94 -2.95 6.86
N PRO A 56 32.68 -3.79 6.11
CA PRO A 56 34.05 -4.12 6.50
C PRO A 56 34.86 -2.82 6.56
N GLU A 57 35.57 -2.56 7.66
CA GLU A 57 36.62 -1.55 7.66
C GLU A 57 37.66 -1.97 6.63
N LEU A 58 37.60 -1.34 5.45
CA LEU A 58 38.51 -1.65 4.35
C LEU A 58 39.92 -1.26 4.76
N THR A 59 40.86 -2.18 4.59
CA THR A 59 42.28 -1.87 4.73
C THR A 59 42.71 -0.86 3.64
N PRO A 60 43.75 -0.03 3.86
CA PRO A 60 44.22 0.90 2.84
C PRO A 60 44.55 0.24 1.49
N GLU A 61 44.89 -1.04 1.47
CA GLU A 61 45.18 -1.83 0.26
C GLU A 61 43.90 -2.20 -0.51
N GLU A 62 42.80 -2.51 0.17
CA GLU A 62 41.49 -2.81 -0.43
C GLU A 62 40.83 -1.55 -1.02
N LEU A 63 41.05 -0.37 -0.42
CA LEU A 63 40.65 0.92 -0.98
C LEU A 63 41.33 1.20 -2.32
N VAL A 64 42.62 0.89 -2.46
CA VAL A 64 43.37 1.04 -3.72
C VAL A 64 42.94 0.02 -4.77
N HIS A 65 42.61 -1.22 -4.37
CA HIS A 65 42.06 -2.23 -5.29
C HIS A 65 40.63 -1.93 -5.75
N ARG A 66 39.86 -1.12 -5.00
CA ARG A 66 38.52 -0.68 -5.42
C ARG A 66 38.55 0.43 -6.48
N GLU A 67 39.58 1.28 -6.51
CA GLU A 67 39.83 2.21 -7.62
C GLU A 67 40.14 1.47 -8.94
N PHE A 68 40.63 0.23 -8.84
CA PHE A 68 40.87 -0.69 -9.95
C PHE A 68 39.89 -1.87 -9.95
N GLY A 69 38.59 -1.60 -9.91
CA GLY A 69 37.58 -2.51 -10.45
C GLY A 69 37.55 -3.94 -9.90
N SER A 70 37.89 -4.15 -8.62
CA SER A 70 37.67 -5.45 -7.98
C SER A 70 36.26 -5.55 -7.38
N TYR A 71 35.57 -6.65 -7.73
CA TYR A 71 34.19 -6.95 -7.39
C TYR A 71 34.20 -7.90 -6.17
N THR A 72 33.72 -7.46 -5.01
CA THR A 72 33.31 -8.37 -3.92
C THR A 72 31.83 -8.69 -4.12
N PRO A 73 31.45 -9.90 -4.58
CA PRO A 73 30.07 -10.23 -4.79
C PRO A 73 29.47 -10.65 -3.45
N VAL A 74 29.09 -9.69 -2.60
CA VAL A 74 27.96 -9.97 -1.72
C VAL A 74 26.73 -9.78 -2.59
N THR A 75 26.29 -10.86 -3.23
CA THR A 75 25.02 -10.87 -3.95
C THR A 75 23.91 -10.80 -2.91
N HIS A 76 23.61 -9.60 -2.44
CA HIS A 76 22.37 -9.32 -1.72
C HIS A 76 21.24 -9.48 -2.73
N ARG A 77 20.78 -10.73 -2.89
CA ARG A 77 19.68 -11.10 -3.77
C ARG A 77 18.38 -11.05 -2.96
N MET A 78 17.32 -10.67 -3.64
CA MET A 78 15.97 -10.80 -3.15
C MET A 78 15.48 -12.19 -3.55
N ASP A 79 15.31 -13.07 -2.57
CA ASP A 79 14.89 -14.44 -2.80
C ASP A 79 13.39 -14.55 -2.52
N THR A 80 12.69 -15.29 -3.36
CA THR A 80 11.31 -15.68 -3.04
C THR A 80 11.35 -16.64 -1.87
N ILE A 81 10.65 -16.30 -0.79
CA ILE A 81 10.50 -17.15 0.39
C ILE A 81 9.38 -18.15 0.11
N LEU A 82 8.20 -17.62 -0.21
CA LEU A 82 7.03 -18.42 -0.52
C LEU A 82 6.10 -17.73 -1.50
N ARG A 83 5.25 -18.52 -2.14
CA ARG A 83 4.16 -18.14 -3.03
C ARG A 83 2.90 -18.91 -2.63
N PHE A 84 1.75 -18.30 -2.79
CA PHE A 84 0.46 -18.97 -2.60
C PHE A 84 -0.55 -18.55 -3.67
N PRO A 85 -1.45 -19.46 -4.08
CA PRO A 85 -2.37 -19.20 -5.18
C PRO A 85 -3.32 -18.05 -4.87
N HIS A 86 -3.71 -17.33 -5.92
CA HIS A 86 -4.60 -16.19 -5.83
C HIS A 86 -5.62 -16.22 -6.97
N GLU A 87 -6.90 -16.04 -6.63
CA GLU A 87 -7.98 -15.93 -7.61
C GLU A 87 -7.99 -14.53 -8.24
N GLY A 88 -7.70 -14.47 -9.54
CA GLY A 88 -7.58 -13.21 -10.28
C GLY A 88 -6.26 -12.48 -10.05
N ARG A 89 -6.05 -11.40 -10.80
CA ARG A 89 -4.81 -10.63 -10.81
C ARG A 89 -4.71 -9.79 -9.54
N VAL A 90 -3.57 -9.87 -8.84
CA VAL A 90 -3.36 -9.10 -7.61
C VAL A 90 -3.05 -7.64 -7.95
N LEU A 91 -4.01 -6.76 -7.69
CA LEU A 91 -3.89 -5.31 -7.95
C LEU A 91 -3.28 -4.57 -6.76
N GLN A 92 -3.59 -5.00 -5.55
CA GLN A 92 -3.03 -4.42 -4.32
C GLN A 92 -2.93 -5.49 -3.22
N VAL A 93 -1.86 -5.45 -2.43
CA VAL A 93 -1.66 -6.28 -1.24
C VAL A 93 -1.33 -5.40 -0.05
N MET A 94 -1.93 -5.69 1.10
CA MET A 94 -1.77 -4.92 2.33
C MET A 94 -1.78 -5.84 3.56
N TYR A 95 -0.76 -5.80 4.42
CA TYR A 95 -0.80 -6.44 5.74
C TYR A 95 -1.65 -5.61 6.73
N MET A 96 -2.29 -6.29 7.69
CA MET A 96 -3.02 -5.64 8.77
C MET A 96 -2.05 -5.07 9.81
N PRO A 97 -2.06 -3.77 10.13
CA PRO A 97 -1.07 -3.16 11.04
C PRO A 97 -0.99 -3.79 12.43
N GLN A 98 -2.10 -4.29 12.95
CA GLN A 98 -2.20 -4.89 14.28
C GLN A 98 -1.68 -6.33 14.32
N GLU A 99 -1.81 -7.07 13.21
CA GLU A 99 -1.35 -8.45 13.06
C GLU A 99 -0.83 -8.67 11.63
N PRO A 100 0.48 -8.43 11.38
CA PRO A 100 1.05 -8.42 10.03
C PRO A 100 1.03 -9.75 9.28
N THR A 101 0.65 -10.84 9.96
CA THR A 101 0.40 -12.15 9.34
C THR A 101 -0.92 -12.18 8.58
N ILE A 102 -1.86 -11.29 8.88
CA ILE A 102 -3.11 -11.15 8.13
C ILE A 102 -2.89 -10.23 6.94
N ILE A 103 -3.13 -10.75 5.74
CA ILE A 103 -2.93 -10.04 4.48
C ILE A 103 -4.27 -9.90 3.76
N ALA A 104 -4.61 -8.66 3.39
CA ALA A 104 -5.68 -8.38 2.45
C ALA A 104 -5.13 -8.22 1.03
N THR A 105 -5.83 -8.80 0.07
CA THR A 105 -5.55 -8.60 -1.34
C THR A 105 -6.80 -8.10 -2.06
N LYS A 106 -6.55 -7.19 -3.00
CA LYS A 106 -7.53 -6.77 -3.99
C LYS A 106 -7.17 -7.37 -5.33
N SER A 107 -8.14 -8.00 -5.98
CA SER A 107 -8.01 -8.44 -7.37
C SER A 107 -9.01 -7.79 -8.30
N ASP A 108 -8.91 -8.17 -9.56
CA ASP A 108 -9.89 -7.85 -10.60
C ASP A 108 -11.10 -8.78 -10.62
N GLY A 109 -11.29 -9.60 -9.56
CA GLY A 109 -12.47 -10.42 -9.35
C GLY A 109 -13.52 -9.75 -8.45
N ASP A 110 -14.55 -10.54 -8.11
CA ASP A 110 -15.72 -10.10 -7.34
C ASP A 110 -15.47 -9.97 -5.82
N TYR A 111 -14.31 -10.44 -5.35
CA TYR A 111 -13.98 -10.51 -3.93
C TYR A 111 -12.65 -9.81 -3.61
N LEU A 112 -12.57 -9.24 -2.41
CA LEU A 112 -11.30 -9.07 -1.73
C LEU A 112 -11.00 -10.36 -0.96
N PHE A 113 -9.74 -10.74 -0.86
CA PHE A 113 -9.36 -11.94 -0.13
C PHE A 113 -8.55 -11.58 1.10
N ILE A 114 -8.80 -12.30 2.19
CA ILE A 114 -8.03 -12.22 3.43
C ILE A 114 -7.31 -13.55 3.61
N PHE A 115 -5.99 -13.50 3.75
CA PHE A 115 -5.13 -14.64 3.99
C PHE A 115 -4.49 -14.52 5.36
N ASP A 116 -4.24 -15.66 6.01
CA ASP A 116 -3.39 -15.76 7.19
C ASP A 116 -2.10 -16.45 6.79
N VAL A 117 -1.00 -15.71 6.84
CA VAL A 117 0.35 -16.23 6.55
C VAL A 117 1.15 -16.49 7.83
N ASN A 118 0.47 -16.77 8.95
CA ASN A 118 1.09 -17.31 10.15
C ASN A 118 1.48 -18.79 9.96
N LEU A 119 2.52 -18.98 9.16
CA LEU A 119 3.01 -20.28 8.73
C LEU A 119 4.04 -20.84 9.71
N GLY A 120 4.08 -22.16 9.86
CA GLY A 120 5.04 -22.83 10.74
C GLY A 120 6.48 -22.74 10.23
N GLU A 121 7.45 -23.06 11.08
CA GLU A 121 8.88 -23.12 10.67
C GLU A 121 9.07 -24.07 9.47
N ASP A 122 8.38 -25.22 9.49
CA ASP A 122 8.39 -26.21 8.42
C ASP A 122 7.88 -25.65 7.08
N ASP A 123 6.93 -24.72 7.10
CA ASP A 123 6.40 -24.07 5.89
C ASP A 123 7.38 -23.05 5.30
N LEU A 124 8.34 -22.57 6.12
CA LEU A 124 9.34 -21.57 5.73
C LEU A 124 10.72 -22.18 5.40
N GLU A 125 10.92 -23.49 5.59
CA GLU A 125 12.20 -24.15 5.29
C GLU A 125 12.55 -24.23 3.80
N GLY A 126 13.46 -23.38 3.32
CA GLY A 126 14.00 -23.44 1.96
C GLY A 126 13.38 -22.41 1.00
N PRO A 127 14.04 -22.13 -0.12
CA PRO A 127 13.64 -21.04 -1.01
C PRO A 127 12.47 -21.45 -1.94
N ASP A 128 11.67 -20.45 -2.32
CA ASP A 128 10.68 -20.51 -3.39
C ASP A 128 9.57 -21.58 -3.21
N LYS A 129 9.05 -21.72 -1.99
CA LYS A 129 7.97 -22.66 -1.70
C LYS A 129 6.64 -22.20 -2.29
N PHE A 130 5.92 -23.10 -2.95
CA PHE A 130 4.53 -22.88 -3.32
C PHE A 130 3.63 -23.60 -2.31
N ILE A 131 2.93 -22.84 -1.47
CA ILE A 131 2.02 -23.37 -0.46
C ILE A 131 0.57 -23.25 -0.95
N ASP A 132 -0.22 -24.29 -0.70
CA ASP A 132 -1.65 -24.27 -0.98
C ASP A 132 -2.38 -23.58 0.18
N LEU A 133 -2.40 -22.24 0.14
CA LEU A 133 -3.03 -21.41 1.16
C LEU A 133 -4.38 -20.89 0.64
N GLU A 134 -5.46 -21.41 1.20
CA GLU A 134 -6.80 -20.89 0.91
C GLU A 134 -7.07 -19.60 1.71
N PRO A 135 -7.82 -18.64 1.15
CA PRO A 135 -8.14 -17.42 1.87
C PRO A 135 -9.15 -17.68 2.99
N MET A 136 -8.86 -17.14 4.17
CA MET A 136 -9.69 -17.18 5.37
C MET A 136 -11.05 -16.54 5.13
N TYR A 137 -11.07 -15.39 4.45
CA TYR A 137 -12.29 -14.68 4.10
C TYR A 137 -12.32 -14.20 2.65
N ARG A 138 -13.52 -14.16 2.07
CA ARG A 138 -13.86 -13.55 0.79
C ARG A 138 -14.82 -12.39 1.05
N LEU A 139 -14.38 -11.15 0.87
CA LEU A 139 -15.20 -9.98 1.12
C LEU A 139 -15.98 -9.64 -0.15
N SER A 140 -17.31 -9.73 -0.09
CA SER A 140 -18.20 -9.48 -1.23
C SER A 140 -18.56 -8.01 -1.38
N GLY A 141 -19.12 -7.63 -2.54
CA GLY A 141 -19.54 -6.26 -2.83
C GLY A 141 -18.40 -5.32 -3.24
N HIS A 142 -17.22 -5.90 -3.53
CA HIS A 142 -16.09 -5.20 -4.11
C HIS A 142 -16.28 -4.96 -5.60
N ASN A 143 -15.69 -3.89 -6.15
CA ASN A 143 -15.62 -3.65 -7.59
C ASN A 143 -14.20 -3.86 -8.09
N ALA A 144 -14.05 -4.74 -9.07
CA ALA A 144 -12.81 -5.04 -9.79
C ALA A 144 -12.11 -3.84 -10.44
N GLU A 145 -12.79 -2.70 -10.58
CA GLU A 145 -12.19 -1.47 -11.10
C GLU A 145 -11.11 -0.86 -10.18
N ALA A 146 -10.32 0.03 -10.76
CA ALA A 146 -9.28 0.78 -10.06
C ALA A 146 -9.81 1.41 -8.77
N GLY A 147 -9.02 1.31 -7.69
CA GLY A 147 -9.41 1.88 -6.40
C GLY A 147 -8.55 1.38 -5.25
N GLY A 148 -8.53 2.11 -4.14
CA GLY A 148 -7.69 1.82 -2.98
C GLY A 148 -8.21 0.70 -2.07
N LEU A 149 -7.27 0.17 -1.29
CA LEU A 149 -7.46 -0.78 -0.20
C LEU A 149 -6.67 -0.27 1.02
N CYS A 150 -7.32 -0.12 2.17
CA CYS A 150 -6.69 0.42 3.37
C CYS A 150 -7.26 -0.23 4.64
N TRP A 151 -6.39 -0.79 5.48
CA TRP A 151 -6.73 -1.23 6.84
C TRP A 151 -6.90 -0.04 7.77
N ASN A 152 -7.84 -0.12 8.71
CA ASN A 152 -7.91 0.85 9.79
C ASN A 152 -6.83 0.51 10.83
N PRO A 153 -5.82 1.38 11.05
CA PRO A 153 -4.76 1.09 12.03
C PRO A 153 -5.24 1.17 13.48
N ASN A 154 -6.42 1.75 13.73
CA ASN A 154 -6.97 1.95 15.07
C ASN A 154 -8.13 1.00 15.40
N HIS A 155 -8.66 0.28 14.40
CA HIS A 155 -9.71 -0.72 14.60
C HIS A 155 -9.30 -2.03 13.92
N GLU A 156 -8.89 -3.00 14.74
CA GLU A 156 -8.48 -4.33 14.28
C GLU A 156 -9.57 -4.99 13.43
N GLY A 157 -9.19 -5.62 12.33
CA GLY A 157 -10.11 -6.33 11.43
C GLY A 157 -11.00 -5.42 10.57
N GLN A 158 -10.89 -4.09 10.65
CA GLN A 158 -11.68 -3.20 9.80
C GLN A 158 -10.88 -2.78 8.56
N ILE A 159 -11.48 -2.98 7.38
CA ILE A 159 -10.86 -2.67 6.10
C ILE A 159 -11.79 -1.81 5.23
N LEU A 160 -11.19 -0.86 4.53
CA LEU A 160 -11.85 0.06 3.61
C LEU A 160 -11.38 -0.24 2.20
N SER A 161 -12.32 -0.33 1.27
CA SER A 161 -12.00 -0.46 -0.14
C SER A 161 -13.09 0.14 -1.01
N THR A 162 -12.70 0.53 -2.21
CA THR A 162 -13.60 0.98 -3.26
C THR A 162 -14.57 -0.13 -3.68
N SER A 163 -15.81 0.25 -3.93
CA SER A 163 -16.94 -0.64 -4.19
C SER A 163 -17.65 -0.24 -5.49
N GLU A 164 -18.63 -1.03 -5.91
CA GLU A 164 -19.40 -0.78 -7.14
C GLU A 164 -20.09 0.58 -7.13
N GLY A 165 -20.26 1.19 -8.31
CA GLY A 165 -21.06 2.41 -8.45
C GLY A 165 -20.48 3.64 -7.76
N PHE A 166 -19.16 3.86 -7.89
CA PHE A 166 -18.44 5.03 -7.33
C PHE A 166 -18.54 5.14 -5.80
N SER A 167 -18.74 4.01 -5.14
CA SER A 167 -18.88 3.94 -3.69
C SER A 167 -17.62 3.40 -3.03
N VAL A 168 -17.57 3.51 -1.72
CA VAL A 168 -16.56 2.89 -0.87
C VAL A 168 -17.28 2.09 0.20
N SER A 169 -16.78 0.89 0.48
CA SER A 169 -17.36 -0.02 1.45
C SER A 169 -16.37 -0.28 2.59
N ILE A 170 -16.92 -0.52 3.76
CA ILE A 170 -16.17 -0.97 4.94
C ILE A 170 -16.61 -2.40 5.24
N TRP A 171 -15.64 -3.26 5.51
CA TRP A 171 -15.85 -4.59 6.05
C TRP A 171 -15.22 -4.65 7.45
N ASP A 172 -15.83 -5.44 8.32
CA ASP A 172 -15.31 -5.74 9.65
C ASP A 172 -15.23 -7.26 9.81
N LEU A 173 -14.02 -7.77 9.92
CA LEU A 173 -13.76 -9.21 10.07
C LEU A 173 -14.28 -9.75 11.41
N ASN A 174 -14.41 -8.91 12.43
CA ASN A 174 -14.96 -9.33 13.73
C ASN A 174 -16.47 -9.56 13.68
N ALA A 175 -17.15 -8.97 12.69
CA ALA A 175 -18.57 -9.18 12.44
C ALA A 175 -18.84 -10.41 11.55
N ALA A 176 -17.80 -11.11 11.09
CA ALA A 176 -17.94 -12.29 10.24
C ALA A 176 -18.70 -13.42 10.96
N SER A 177 -19.62 -14.06 10.23
CA SER A 177 -20.33 -15.23 10.73
C SER A 177 -19.41 -16.45 10.72
N GLN A 178 -19.48 -17.29 11.75
CA GLN A 178 -18.74 -18.56 11.79
C GLN A 178 -19.18 -19.59 10.74
N ILE A 179 -20.28 -19.31 10.02
CA ILE A 179 -20.90 -20.26 9.08
C ILE A 179 -20.39 -20.08 7.64
N SER A 180 -19.88 -18.89 7.31
CA SER A 180 -19.50 -18.54 5.94
C SER A 180 -18.19 -17.76 5.95
N ASN A 181 -17.26 -18.15 5.09
CA ASN A 181 -16.06 -17.37 4.82
C ASN A 181 -16.35 -16.13 3.94
N ILE A 182 -17.57 -15.97 3.44
CA ILE A 182 -17.99 -14.77 2.72
C ILE A 182 -18.50 -13.71 3.70
N VAL A 183 -17.89 -12.52 3.68
CA VAL A 183 -18.24 -11.38 4.53
C VAL A 183 -18.80 -10.25 3.66
N SER A 184 -20.01 -9.79 3.98
CA SER A 184 -20.64 -8.64 3.33
C SER A 184 -20.18 -7.32 3.98
N PRO A 185 -20.20 -6.19 3.24
CA PRO A 185 -19.81 -4.91 3.80
C PRO A 185 -20.76 -4.49 4.92
N VAL A 186 -20.21 -3.92 6.00
CA VAL A 186 -20.99 -3.37 7.12
C VAL A 186 -21.58 -2.02 6.75
N ASP A 187 -20.80 -1.19 6.05
CA ASP A 187 -21.16 0.17 5.67
C ASP A 187 -20.74 0.48 4.23
N GLN A 188 -21.52 1.32 3.55
CA GLN A 188 -21.24 1.80 2.20
C GLN A 188 -21.45 3.31 2.11
N PHE A 189 -20.51 3.99 1.45
CA PHE A 189 -20.43 5.45 1.31
C PHE A 189 -20.50 5.82 -0.16
N SER A 190 -21.51 6.60 -0.54
CA SER A 190 -21.77 6.97 -1.94
C SER A 190 -22.08 8.46 -2.07
N SER A 191 -21.08 9.22 -2.47
CA SER A 191 -21.19 10.66 -2.77
C SER A 191 -20.39 11.07 -4.01
N HIS A 192 -19.28 10.37 -4.29
CA HIS A 192 -18.50 10.58 -5.50
C HIS A 192 -19.33 10.36 -6.77
N LYS A 193 -18.98 11.11 -7.81
CA LYS A 193 -19.61 11.07 -9.13
C LYS A 193 -18.71 10.44 -10.20
N GLY A 194 -17.57 9.91 -9.80
CA GLY A 194 -16.60 9.23 -10.64
C GLY A 194 -15.90 8.12 -9.87
N ILE A 195 -15.08 7.34 -10.57
CA ILE A 195 -14.36 6.19 -9.99
C ILE A 195 -13.50 6.68 -8.83
N VAL A 196 -13.70 6.09 -7.65
CA VAL A 196 -12.86 6.35 -6.48
C VAL A 196 -11.52 5.68 -6.72
N ARG A 197 -10.44 6.45 -6.74
CA ARG A 197 -9.10 5.99 -7.09
C ARG A 197 -8.33 5.49 -5.89
N ASP A 198 -8.50 6.14 -4.74
CA ASP A 198 -7.77 5.78 -3.53
C ASP A 198 -8.55 6.16 -2.28
N VAL A 199 -8.23 5.45 -1.20
CA VAL A 199 -8.88 5.57 0.10
C VAL A 199 -7.81 5.46 1.19
N ALA A 200 -7.89 6.30 2.21
CA ALA A 200 -6.95 6.27 3.33
C ALA A 200 -7.68 6.48 4.65
N TRP A 201 -7.50 5.55 5.58
CA TRP A 201 -7.85 5.77 6.97
C TRP A 201 -6.93 6.80 7.60
N HIS A 202 -7.50 7.58 8.51
CA HIS A 202 -6.70 8.42 9.37
C HIS A 202 -5.87 7.56 10.33
N LEU A 203 -4.60 7.93 10.53
CA LEU A 203 -3.65 7.11 11.29
C LEU A 203 -3.87 7.13 12.81
N ILE A 204 -4.48 8.19 13.36
CA ILE A 204 -4.79 8.34 14.80
C ILE A 204 -6.31 8.23 15.11
N HIS A 205 -7.16 8.96 14.39
CA HIS A 205 -8.61 8.96 14.59
C HIS A 205 -9.29 7.77 13.90
N GLU A 206 -9.76 6.79 14.68
CA GLU A 206 -10.39 5.54 14.18
C GLU A 206 -11.61 5.76 13.26
N SER A 207 -12.30 6.89 13.41
CA SER A 207 -13.57 7.14 12.74
C SER A 207 -13.45 7.94 11.44
N LEU A 208 -12.25 8.44 11.12
CA LEU A 208 -12.03 9.35 10.00
C LEU A 208 -11.29 8.66 8.87
N PHE A 209 -11.75 8.89 7.65
CA PHE A 209 -11.04 8.47 6.44
C PHE A 209 -11.28 9.47 5.31
N VAL A 210 -10.44 9.36 4.29
CA VAL A 210 -10.46 10.25 3.13
C VAL A 210 -10.53 9.40 1.87
N THR A 211 -11.30 9.90 0.90
CA THR A 211 -11.44 9.28 -0.42
C THR A 211 -11.18 10.31 -1.51
N VAL A 212 -10.57 9.84 -2.60
CA VAL A 212 -10.25 10.65 -3.78
C VAL A 212 -10.70 9.96 -5.04
N ALA A 213 -11.14 10.71 -6.03
CA ALA A 213 -11.79 10.15 -7.21
C ALA A 213 -11.52 10.92 -8.51
N ASP A 214 -11.98 10.33 -9.62
CA ASP A 214 -11.97 10.92 -10.96
C ASP A 214 -12.83 12.17 -11.11
N ASP A 215 -13.78 12.38 -10.20
CA ASP A 215 -14.60 13.59 -10.17
C ASP A 215 -13.83 14.82 -9.67
N LYS A 216 -12.52 14.69 -9.44
CA LYS A 216 -11.60 15.75 -8.99
C LYS A 216 -11.85 16.18 -7.55
N ARG A 217 -12.69 15.43 -6.82
CA ARG A 217 -13.10 15.75 -5.46
C ARG A 217 -12.37 14.88 -4.45
N LEU A 218 -12.07 15.51 -3.34
CA LEU A 218 -11.62 14.93 -2.10
C LEU A 218 -12.81 14.92 -1.15
N HIS A 219 -13.10 13.78 -0.53
CA HIS A 219 -14.12 13.69 0.51
C HIS A 219 -13.49 13.27 1.83
N VAL A 220 -13.87 13.96 2.91
CA VAL A 220 -13.52 13.57 4.28
C VAL A 220 -14.75 12.97 4.92
N TRP A 221 -14.63 11.75 5.42
CA TRP A 221 -15.73 10.98 5.98
C TRP A 221 -15.56 10.76 7.48
N ASP A 222 -16.69 10.70 8.18
CA ASP A 222 -16.76 10.25 9.57
C ASP A 222 -17.75 9.08 9.63
N VAL A 223 -17.28 7.89 9.97
CA VAL A 223 -18.12 6.68 10.04
C VAL A 223 -19.26 6.78 11.06
N ARG A 224 -19.12 7.67 12.05
CA ARG A 224 -20.17 7.91 13.06
C ARG A 224 -21.38 8.63 12.44
N ASN A 225 -21.21 9.30 11.30
CA ASN A 225 -22.30 9.89 10.56
C ASN A 225 -23.11 8.82 9.82
N ARG A 226 -24.26 8.47 10.40
CA ARG A 226 -25.16 7.42 9.90
C ARG A 226 -25.76 7.67 8.53
N THR A 227 -25.71 8.91 8.02
CA THR A 227 -26.30 9.21 6.70
C THR A 227 -25.50 8.60 5.56
N ARG A 228 -24.16 8.48 5.71
CA ARG A 228 -23.19 7.82 4.79
C ARG A 228 -23.28 8.25 3.31
N ARG A 229 -24.05 9.29 3.02
CA ARG A 229 -24.27 9.88 1.69
C ARG A 229 -23.69 11.28 1.59
N TYR A 230 -23.39 11.89 2.72
CA TYR A 230 -22.83 13.24 2.80
C TYR A 230 -21.52 13.14 3.54
N PRO A 231 -20.39 13.41 2.88
CA PRO A 231 -19.12 13.50 3.57
C PRO A 231 -19.15 14.70 4.53
N SER A 232 -18.32 14.64 5.57
CA SER A 232 -18.13 15.77 6.49
C SER A 232 -17.56 16.98 5.76
N HIS A 233 -16.70 16.74 4.77
CA HIS A 233 -16.20 17.77 3.86
C HIS A 233 -16.18 17.24 2.42
N ASP A 234 -16.58 18.09 1.49
CA ASP A 234 -16.55 17.83 0.05
C ASP A 234 -15.79 18.97 -0.65
N ILE A 235 -14.58 18.67 -1.15
CA ILE A 235 -13.65 19.66 -1.67
C ILE A 235 -13.28 19.32 -3.10
N GLU A 236 -13.37 20.31 -3.99
CA GLU A 236 -12.75 20.23 -5.32
C GLU A 236 -11.26 20.48 -5.15
N ALA A 237 -10.50 19.39 -5.02
CA ALA A 237 -9.11 19.46 -4.58
C ALA A 237 -8.13 19.71 -5.73
N HIS A 238 -8.45 19.24 -6.93
CA HIS A 238 -7.57 19.32 -8.10
C HIS A 238 -8.33 19.72 -9.37
N ILE A 239 -7.59 20.10 -10.41
CA ILE A 239 -8.21 20.43 -11.71
C ILE A 239 -8.38 19.20 -12.60
N GLU A 240 -7.76 18.07 -12.27
CA GLU A 240 -7.87 16.78 -12.97
C GLU A 240 -8.03 15.62 -11.95
N PRO A 241 -8.39 14.40 -12.40
CA PRO A 241 -8.57 13.22 -11.53
C PRO A 241 -7.49 13.04 -10.48
N ILE A 242 -7.92 12.77 -9.24
CA ILE A 242 -7.01 12.54 -8.13
C ILE A 242 -6.74 11.04 -8.05
N GLN A 243 -5.47 10.64 -8.10
CA GLN A 243 -5.06 9.23 -8.17
C GLN A 243 -4.75 8.61 -6.82
N CYS A 244 -4.24 9.39 -5.86
CA CYS A 244 -3.77 8.86 -4.59
C CYS A 244 -3.89 9.87 -3.44
N VAL A 245 -3.97 9.34 -2.22
CA VAL A 245 -4.01 10.12 -0.98
C VAL A 245 -3.21 9.43 0.12
N ALA A 246 -2.44 10.20 0.90
CA ALA A 246 -1.65 9.66 2.00
C ALA A 246 -1.64 10.61 3.21
N PHE A 247 -1.99 10.08 4.39
CA PHE A 247 -1.86 10.80 5.66
C PHE A 247 -0.42 10.86 6.14
N SER A 248 -0.03 12.00 6.73
CA SER A 248 1.26 12.11 7.41
C SER A 248 1.26 11.26 8.69
N PRO A 249 2.27 10.41 8.93
CA PRO A 249 2.38 9.65 10.17
C PRO A 249 2.79 10.51 11.39
N TYR A 250 3.19 11.76 11.18
CA TYR A 250 3.67 12.66 12.25
C TYR A 250 2.69 13.74 12.65
N SER A 251 1.73 14.06 11.77
CA SER A 251 0.77 15.13 11.99
C SER A 251 -0.64 14.62 11.77
N GLU A 252 -1.48 14.72 12.81
CA GLU A 252 -2.90 14.35 12.77
C GLU A 252 -3.74 15.26 11.86
N TYR A 253 -3.19 16.33 11.31
CA TYR A 253 -3.93 17.27 10.47
C TYR A 253 -3.47 17.26 9.02
N VAL A 254 -2.29 16.71 8.73
CA VAL A 254 -1.66 16.85 7.42
C VAL A 254 -1.81 15.58 6.58
N PHE A 255 -2.20 15.76 5.32
CA PHE A 255 -2.18 14.72 4.32
C PHE A 255 -1.86 15.31 2.94
N ALA A 256 -1.48 14.44 2.02
CA ALA A 256 -1.11 14.79 0.66
C ALA A 256 -2.06 14.11 -0.34
N THR A 257 -2.33 14.78 -1.46
CA THR A 257 -3.08 14.23 -2.60
C THR A 257 -2.28 14.40 -3.88
N GLY A 258 -2.38 13.42 -4.77
CA GLY A 258 -1.66 13.39 -6.05
C GLY A 258 -2.64 13.23 -7.19
N SER A 259 -2.47 14.03 -8.23
CA SER A 259 -3.41 14.09 -9.35
C SER A 259 -2.72 13.92 -10.70
N THR A 260 -3.53 13.64 -11.71
CA THR A 260 -3.13 13.70 -13.11
C THR A 260 -2.93 15.13 -13.62
N ASP A 261 -3.23 16.16 -12.81
CA ASP A 261 -2.84 17.55 -13.07
C ASP A 261 -1.36 17.84 -12.80
N GLU A 262 -0.56 16.79 -12.58
CA GLU A 262 0.89 16.87 -12.34
C GLU A 262 1.24 17.56 -11.01
N ASN A 263 0.25 17.82 -10.14
CA ASN A 263 0.49 18.44 -8.85
C ASN A 263 0.29 17.45 -7.69
N THR A 264 1.14 17.60 -6.69
CA THR A 264 0.93 17.07 -5.34
C THR A 264 0.51 18.20 -4.42
N CYS A 265 -0.67 18.10 -3.82
CA CYS A 265 -1.20 19.13 -2.92
C CYS A 265 -1.12 18.67 -1.47
N LEU A 266 -0.72 19.57 -0.58
CA LEU A 266 -0.75 19.37 0.87
C LEU A 266 -1.98 20.04 1.47
N TRP A 267 -2.58 19.38 2.45
CA TRP A 267 -3.83 19.80 3.06
C TRP A 267 -3.74 19.78 4.59
N ASP A 268 -4.51 20.68 5.22
CA ASP A 268 -4.73 20.72 6.67
C ASP A 268 -6.20 20.41 6.96
N LEU A 269 -6.47 19.34 7.71
CA LEU A 269 -7.82 18.95 8.11
C LEU A 269 -8.57 20.04 8.89
N ARG A 270 -7.86 20.96 9.55
CA ARG A 270 -8.47 22.08 10.29
C ARG A 270 -8.99 23.17 9.38
N ASN A 271 -8.44 23.28 8.16
CA ASN A 271 -8.88 24.24 7.16
C ASN A 271 -8.68 23.71 5.73
N LEU A 272 -9.68 22.97 5.26
CA LEU A 272 -9.69 22.37 3.92
C LEU A 272 -10.12 23.33 2.81
N SER A 273 -10.43 24.59 3.13
CA SER A 273 -10.81 25.60 2.13
C SER A 273 -9.62 26.13 1.33
N VAL A 274 -8.40 25.92 1.82
CA VAL A 274 -7.16 26.38 1.20
C VAL A 274 -6.12 25.25 1.24
N LYS A 275 -5.41 25.07 0.13
CA LYS A 275 -4.24 24.16 0.05
C LYS A 275 -3.11 24.74 0.90
N LEU A 276 -2.45 23.92 1.72
CA LEU A 276 -1.23 24.34 2.41
C LEU A 276 -0.12 24.66 1.40
N HIS A 277 0.03 23.77 0.41
CA HIS A 277 1.04 23.91 -0.63
C HIS A 277 0.62 23.11 -1.88
N SER A 278 1.18 23.47 -3.04
CA SER A 278 1.03 22.74 -4.30
C SER A 278 2.42 22.58 -4.91
N MET A 279 2.85 21.35 -5.07
CA MET A 279 4.15 20.96 -5.60
C MET A 279 3.95 20.41 -7.01
N GLU A 280 4.48 21.10 -8.00
CA GLU A 280 4.39 20.71 -9.42
C GLU A 280 5.47 19.67 -9.73
N ASN A 281 5.05 18.49 -10.20
CA ASN A 281 5.93 17.44 -10.66
C ASN A 281 6.18 17.59 -12.18
N PRO A 282 7.35 18.07 -12.60
CA PRO A 282 7.62 18.38 -14.01
C PRO A 282 7.68 17.13 -14.90
N GLU A 283 7.82 15.93 -14.33
CA GLU A 283 7.96 14.68 -15.09
C GLU A 283 6.61 14.06 -15.47
N GLY A 284 5.50 14.63 -14.98
CA GLY A 284 4.14 14.28 -15.38
C GLY A 284 3.22 13.84 -14.22
N PRO A 285 2.12 13.12 -14.52
CA PRO A 285 1.03 12.87 -13.57
C PRO A 285 1.47 11.99 -12.40
N ILE A 286 0.86 12.21 -11.23
CA ILE A 286 1.16 11.43 -10.02
C ILE A 286 0.39 10.12 -10.03
N ALA A 287 1.09 9.00 -9.81
CA ALA A 287 0.50 7.67 -9.68
C ALA A 287 0.32 7.25 -8.22
N LYS A 288 1.31 7.50 -7.36
CA LYS A 288 1.26 7.15 -5.94
C LYS A 288 2.06 8.16 -5.10
N ILE A 289 1.63 8.35 -3.86
CA ILE A 289 2.30 9.16 -2.84
C ILE A 289 2.49 8.31 -1.60
N GLU A 290 3.67 8.40 -0.98
CA GLU A 290 3.97 7.79 0.31
C GLU A 290 4.82 8.74 1.17
N TRP A 291 4.46 8.88 2.44
CA TRP A 291 5.24 9.64 3.42
C TRP A 291 6.43 8.81 3.91
N CYS A 292 7.55 9.45 4.20
CA CYS A 292 8.66 8.75 4.83
C CYS A 292 8.28 8.35 6.27
N PRO A 293 8.35 7.06 6.64
CA PRO A 293 8.03 6.60 7.99
C PRO A 293 9.12 6.94 9.03
N HIS A 294 10.21 7.60 8.62
CA HIS A 294 11.32 7.99 9.50
C HIS A 294 11.63 9.50 9.55
N ASP A 295 11.15 10.29 8.58
CA ASP A 295 11.33 11.74 8.54
C ASP A 295 10.02 12.44 8.13
N GLU A 296 9.54 13.37 8.96
CA GLU A 296 8.28 14.11 8.73
C GLU A 296 8.30 15.03 7.51
N ARG A 297 9.49 15.38 7.04
CA ARG A 297 9.70 16.36 5.97
C ARG A 297 9.74 15.73 4.60
N ILE A 298 9.86 14.40 4.55
CA ILE A 298 10.11 13.68 3.31
C ILE A 298 8.83 13.03 2.79
N LEU A 299 8.49 13.37 1.54
CA LEU A 299 7.39 12.79 0.78
C LEU A 299 7.94 12.19 -0.51
N ALA A 300 7.52 10.98 -0.87
CA ALA A 300 7.86 10.36 -2.14
C ALA A 300 6.64 10.34 -3.06
N THR A 301 6.84 10.67 -4.34
CA THR A 301 5.80 10.60 -5.37
C THR A 301 6.30 9.82 -6.56
N SER A 302 5.50 8.88 -7.06
CA SER A 302 5.81 8.11 -8.27
C SER A 302 4.94 8.55 -9.43
N ASN A 303 5.45 8.32 -10.64
CA ASN A 303 4.81 8.79 -11.87
C ASN A 303 4.83 7.67 -12.96
N PRO A 304 3.86 7.66 -13.89
CA PRO A 304 3.84 6.70 -15.01
C PRO A 304 5.00 6.85 -16.01
N SER A 305 5.59 8.05 -16.11
CA SER A 305 6.80 8.36 -16.90
C SER A 305 8.10 7.79 -16.31
N ARG A 306 8.03 6.90 -15.29
CA ARG A 306 9.13 6.11 -14.71
C ARG A 306 10.04 6.87 -13.73
N PHE A 307 9.58 7.99 -13.20
CA PHE A 307 10.31 8.74 -12.19
C PHE A 307 9.70 8.55 -10.80
N ILE A 308 10.58 8.51 -9.80
CA ILE A 308 10.24 8.66 -8.38
C ILE A 308 10.90 9.95 -7.92
N GLN A 309 10.11 10.88 -7.40
CA GLN A 309 10.58 12.16 -6.88
C GLN A 309 10.48 12.14 -5.36
N LEU A 310 11.53 12.62 -4.70
CA LEU A 310 11.55 12.86 -3.26
C LEU A 310 11.45 14.37 -3.03
N TRP A 311 10.54 14.74 -2.16
CA TRP A 311 10.28 16.11 -1.75
C TRP A 311 10.78 16.31 -0.33
N ASN A 312 11.39 17.47 -0.08
CA ASN A 312 11.63 17.97 1.27
C ASN A 312 10.70 19.17 1.48
N LEU A 313 9.91 19.12 2.55
CA LEU A 313 8.85 20.09 2.84
C LEU A 313 9.32 21.32 3.66
N GLU A 314 10.60 21.39 4.03
CA GLU A 314 11.21 22.58 4.66
C GLU A 314 11.51 23.73 3.68
#